data_AF-A0A843LC49-F1
#
_entry.id   AF-A0A843LC49-F1
#
_cell.length_a   1.000
_cell.length_b   1.000
_cell.length_c   1.000
_cell.angle_alpha   90.00
_cell.angle_beta   90.00
_cell.angle_gamma   90.00
#
_symmetry.space_group_name_H-M   'P 1'
#
loop_
_entity.id
_entity.type
_entity.pdbx_description
1 polymer ?
#
loop_
_entity_poly.entity_id
_entity_poly.type
_entity_poly.pdbx_seq_one_letter_code
_entity_poly.pdbx_strand_id
1 'polypeptide(L)'
;MTRTVTDVICPFCGTLCDDIEVVVSDDGKKLYEVYNACAIGAEKFLHSQAEDRITRPRMRQEDGSWKEITYDEAIDYTARMLVNARKPLMYGWSSTNCEAQAIGSEIGELVGAVVDNTATVCHGTSLIAVQDIGIPSCTLGEIKNRADRILFWGCNPAHAHPRHMSRYSIFPRGFFTGKGHTGRKMIVVDPRRTDTAKIADIHLQVEQGRDYELFDAFRVAFKGEHLPDVVAGIPKEKIYEAAETLKSGRFAIIFFGMGVTQSLGKNHNIDAAIAVTRDLNEYTKAAIMPMRGHYNVTGSGQVWGWLFGFPYAVDLSRGFARYNPGETTANDLLWRDEVDAVLVIASDPGAHFPFRSVRKIYDLPSVAIDPHETPTTEVCRVHVPVAFVGIEVGGCAYRMDNVPIETRKVVEPPDGMMTDEEFLGRVLARIKELQGV
;
A
#
# COMPACT_ATOMS: atom_id res chain seq x y z
N MET A 1 -8.45 21.32 -29.50
CA MET A 1 -7.16 21.82 -28.96
C MET A 1 -6.89 21.08 -27.66
N THR A 2 -5.61 20.91 -27.31
CA THR A 2 -5.15 20.12 -26.17
C THR A 2 -4.21 20.94 -25.32
N ARG A 3 -4.16 20.64 -24.01
CA ARG A 3 -3.21 21.20 -23.06
C ARG A 3 -2.47 20.09 -22.31
N THR A 4 -1.26 20.37 -21.86
CA THR A 4 -0.48 19.46 -21.00
C THR A 4 -0.55 19.91 -19.55
N VAL A 5 -0.92 18.99 -18.65
CA VAL A 5 -0.85 19.16 -17.21
C VAL A 5 0.46 18.52 -16.72
N THR A 6 1.33 19.31 -16.11
CA THR A 6 2.64 18.85 -15.61
C THR A 6 2.61 18.59 -14.11
N ASP A 7 3.68 17.99 -13.59
CA ASP A 7 3.88 17.74 -12.16
C ASP A 7 2.71 16.96 -11.53
N VAL A 8 2.14 16.04 -12.30
CA VAL A 8 1.02 15.20 -11.88
C VAL A 8 1.55 14.06 -11.01
N ILE A 9 0.79 13.74 -9.95
CA ILE A 9 1.12 12.66 -9.03
C ILE A 9 0.48 11.37 -9.53
N CYS A 10 1.28 10.30 -9.67
CA CYS A 10 0.82 8.98 -10.08
C CYS A 10 0.12 8.24 -8.92
N PRO A 11 -1.19 7.93 -9.04
CA PRO A 11 -1.95 7.30 -7.96
C PRO A 11 -1.87 5.77 -8.00
N PHE A 12 -0.70 5.16 -8.26
CA PHE A 12 -0.58 3.69 -8.36
C PHE A 12 0.16 3.04 -7.18
N CYS A 13 1.50 3.07 -7.19
CA CYS A 13 2.32 2.44 -6.16
C CYS A 13 2.91 3.47 -5.18
N GLY A 14 3.44 3.01 -4.05
CA GLY A 14 4.04 3.83 -2.99
C GLY A 14 5.31 4.59 -3.41
N THR A 15 5.74 4.49 -4.66
CA THR A 15 6.77 5.39 -5.25
C THR A 15 6.22 6.80 -5.43
N LEU A 16 4.89 6.93 -5.60
CA LEU A 16 4.15 8.19 -5.70
C LEU A 16 4.88 9.20 -6.60
N CYS A 17 5.03 8.83 -7.88
CA CYS A 17 5.79 9.66 -8.82
C CYS A 17 5.08 11.00 -9.03
N ASP A 18 5.82 12.10 -9.00
CA ASP A 18 5.33 13.48 -8.96
C ASP A 18 5.80 14.32 -10.16
N ASP A 19 6.22 13.65 -11.23
CA ASP A 19 6.75 14.24 -12.47
C ASP A 19 6.02 13.72 -13.72
N ILE A 20 4.76 13.29 -13.55
CA ILE A 20 3.95 12.81 -14.67
C ILE A 20 3.44 14.01 -15.46
N GLU A 21 3.40 13.87 -16.78
CA GLU A 21 2.75 14.85 -17.66
C GLU A 21 1.58 14.16 -18.35
N VAL A 22 0.43 14.83 -18.38
CA VAL A 22 -0.80 14.29 -18.96
C VAL A 22 -1.34 15.27 -19.99
N VAL A 23 -1.54 14.81 -21.22
CA VAL A 23 -2.15 15.60 -22.30
C VAL A 23 -3.66 15.39 -22.26
N VAL A 24 -4.40 16.49 -22.11
CA VAL A 24 -5.86 16.50 -22.03
C VAL A 24 -6.48 17.45 -23.05
N SER A 25 -7.76 17.27 -23.36
CA SER A 25 -8.53 18.24 -24.13
C SER A 25 -8.63 19.59 -23.40
N ASP A 26 -8.80 20.68 -24.15
CA ASP A 26 -8.92 22.02 -23.56
C ASP A 26 -10.11 22.19 -22.61
N ASP A 27 -11.20 21.46 -22.86
CA ASP A 27 -12.37 21.41 -21.96
C ASP A 27 -12.13 20.54 -20.72
N GLY A 28 -10.96 19.89 -20.62
CA GLY A 28 -10.57 19.05 -19.49
C GLY A 28 -11.34 17.74 -19.39
N LYS A 29 -12.05 17.29 -20.44
CA LYS A 29 -12.90 16.08 -20.39
C LYS A 29 -12.27 14.82 -20.95
N LYS A 30 -11.22 14.91 -21.77
CA LYS A 30 -10.57 13.75 -22.41
C LYS A 30 -9.09 13.71 -22.10
N LEU A 31 -8.60 12.55 -21.71
CA LEU A 31 -7.19 12.22 -21.55
C LEU A 31 -6.68 11.53 -22.81
N TYR A 32 -5.57 12.01 -23.36
CA TYR A 32 -5.00 11.49 -24.61
C TYR A 32 -3.69 10.73 -24.39
N GLU A 33 -2.75 11.35 -23.68
CA GLU A 33 -1.39 10.81 -23.56
C GLU A 33 -0.85 11.00 -22.14
N VAL A 34 0.01 10.09 -21.71
CA VAL A 34 0.66 10.10 -20.40
C VAL A 34 2.16 9.90 -20.59
N TYR A 35 2.94 10.88 -20.16
CA TYR A 35 4.40 10.85 -20.24
C TYR A 35 5.01 10.65 -18.86
N ASN A 36 6.25 10.16 -18.84
CA ASN A 36 7.03 9.82 -17.64
C ASN A 36 6.43 8.72 -16.74
N ALA A 37 5.18 8.29 -16.91
CA ALA A 37 4.62 7.16 -16.17
C ALA A 37 5.27 5.83 -16.62
N CYS A 38 5.36 4.87 -15.71
CA CYS A 38 5.61 3.48 -16.13
C CYS A 38 4.35 2.88 -16.76
N ALA A 39 4.48 1.71 -17.41
CA ALA A 39 3.34 1.04 -18.06
C ALA A 39 2.11 0.93 -17.15
N ILE A 40 2.30 0.57 -15.88
CA ILE A 40 1.19 0.42 -14.92
C ILE A 40 0.55 1.77 -14.56
N GLY A 41 1.37 2.80 -14.38
CA GLY A 41 0.89 4.15 -14.09
C GLY A 41 0.13 4.74 -15.29
N ALA A 42 0.67 4.59 -16.50
CA ALA A 42 0.04 5.03 -17.74
C ALA A 42 -1.31 4.33 -17.95
N GLU A 43 -1.36 3.01 -17.74
CA GLU A 43 -2.60 2.24 -17.82
C GLU A 43 -3.64 2.74 -16.83
N LYS A 44 -3.27 3.03 -15.57
CA LYS A 44 -4.23 3.58 -14.59
C LYS A 44 -4.83 4.92 -15.04
N PHE A 45 -4.05 5.80 -15.66
CA PHE A 45 -4.56 7.06 -16.21
C PHE A 45 -5.48 6.83 -17.40
N LEU A 46 -5.09 6.02 -18.37
CA LEU A 46 -5.87 5.77 -19.58
C LEU A 46 -7.17 5.01 -19.27
N HIS A 47 -7.10 4.01 -18.39
CA HIS A 47 -8.23 3.18 -17.98
C HIS A 47 -9.26 3.93 -17.13
N SER A 48 -8.92 5.09 -16.55
CA SER A 48 -9.91 5.94 -15.88
C SER A 48 -11.05 6.38 -16.79
N GLN A 49 -10.83 6.40 -18.10
CA GLN A 49 -11.84 6.72 -19.12
C GLN A 49 -12.20 5.51 -20.00
N ALA A 50 -12.04 4.29 -19.48
CA ALA A 50 -12.46 3.07 -20.18
C ALA A 50 -13.95 3.10 -20.53
N GLU A 51 -14.30 2.58 -21.71
CA GLU A 51 -15.68 2.62 -22.23
C GLU A 51 -16.67 1.77 -21.40
N ASP A 52 -16.15 0.75 -20.72
CA ASP A 52 -16.90 -0.15 -19.83
C ASP A 52 -16.97 0.34 -18.38
N ARG A 53 -16.50 1.57 -18.09
CA ARG A 53 -16.58 2.14 -16.75
C ARG A 53 -18.04 2.37 -16.34
N ILE A 54 -18.38 1.81 -15.18
CA ILE A 54 -19.69 1.98 -14.56
C ILE A 54 -19.76 3.38 -13.95
N THR A 55 -20.80 4.14 -14.29
CA THR A 55 -20.94 5.55 -13.87
C THR A 55 -22.04 5.78 -12.86
N ARG A 56 -22.86 4.76 -12.57
CA ARG A 56 -23.98 4.85 -11.64
C ARG A 56 -23.98 3.69 -10.64
N PRO A 57 -24.41 3.93 -9.39
CA PRO A 57 -24.53 2.87 -8.41
C PRO A 57 -25.44 1.73 -8.88
N ARG A 58 -25.13 0.50 -8.45
CA ARG A 58 -25.93 -0.69 -8.77
C ARG A 58 -26.08 -1.59 -7.55
N MET A 59 -27.23 -2.25 -7.44
CA MET A 59 -27.54 -3.20 -6.37
C MET A 59 -27.89 -4.57 -6.96
N ARG A 60 -27.26 -5.61 -6.44
CA ARG A 60 -27.54 -7.00 -6.83
C ARG A 60 -28.96 -7.35 -6.39
N GLN A 61 -29.69 -8.09 -7.22
CA GLN A 61 -31.03 -8.58 -6.93
C GLN A 61 -30.97 -10.01 -6.39
N GLU A 62 -32.10 -10.56 -5.94
CA GLU A 62 -32.16 -11.95 -5.42
C GLU A 62 -31.91 -13.00 -6.52
N ASP A 63 -32.25 -12.69 -7.77
CA ASP A 63 -32.02 -13.54 -8.95
C ASP A 63 -30.59 -13.45 -9.49
N GLY A 64 -29.72 -12.66 -8.85
CA GLY A 64 -28.34 -12.43 -9.27
C GLY A 64 -28.16 -11.32 -10.31
N SER A 65 -29.23 -10.71 -10.81
CA SER A 65 -29.14 -9.58 -11.75
C SER A 65 -28.72 -8.27 -11.05
N TRP A 66 -28.28 -7.28 -11.84
CA TRP A 66 -27.93 -5.94 -11.34
C TRP A 66 -29.02 -4.93 -11.69
N LYS A 67 -29.43 -4.13 -10.70
CA LYS A 67 -30.33 -2.99 -10.88
C LYS A 67 -29.57 -1.69 -10.60
N GLU A 68 -29.61 -0.76 -11.54
CA GLU A 68 -29.14 0.62 -11.30
C GLU A 68 -29.97 1.28 -10.20
N ILE A 69 -29.30 1.96 -9.28
CA ILE A 69 -29.92 2.74 -8.19
C ILE A 69 -29.31 4.14 -8.14
N THR A 70 -29.99 5.05 -7.47
CA THR A 70 -29.49 6.41 -7.22
C THR A 70 -28.40 6.41 -6.15
N TYR A 71 -27.57 7.45 -6.12
CA TYR A 71 -26.64 7.66 -5.00
C TYR A 71 -27.37 7.78 -3.66
N ASP A 72 -28.54 8.42 -3.61
CA ASP A 72 -29.30 8.57 -2.36
C ASP A 72 -29.79 7.21 -1.82
N GLU A 73 -30.21 6.29 -2.70
CA GLU A 73 -30.52 4.90 -2.32
C GLU A 73 -29.29 4.15 -1.82
N ALA A 74 -28.14 4.33 -2.47
CA ALA A 74 -26.88 3.71 -2.05
C ALA A 74 -26.39 4.25 -0.69
N ILE A 75 -26.53 5.56 -0.46
CA ILE A 75 -26.21 6.24 0.80
C ILE A 75 -27.10 5.71 1.92
N ASP A 76 -28.43 5.67 1.72
CA ASP A 76 -29.37 5.17 2.74
C ASP A 76 -29.12 3.69 3.06
N TYR A 77 -28.89 2.86 2.05
CA TYR A 77 -28.52 1.46 2.25
C TYR A 77 -27.24 1.33 3.09
N THR A 78 -26.18 2.06 2.72
CA THR A 78 -24.88 2.00 3.41
C THR A 78 -25.00 2.44 4.86
N ALA A 79 -25.68 3.57 5.11
CA ALA A 79 -25.89 4.09 6.46
C ALA A 79 -26.70 3.12 7.33
N ARG A 80 -27.81 2.59 6.83
CA ARG A 80 -28.62 1.61 7.57
C ARG A 80 -27.88 0.30 7.83
N MET A 81 -27.10 -0.18 6.85
CA MET A 81 -26.29 -1.38 6.99
C MET A 81 -25.31 -1.21 8.15
N LEU A 82 -24.58 -0.09 8.19
CA LEU A 82 -23.59 0.18 9.23
C LEU A 82 -24.22 0.41 10.60
N VAL A 83 -25.32 1.17 10.70
CA VAL A 83 -26.02 1.45 11.98
C VAL A 83 -26.64 0.18 12.58
N ASN A 84 -27.16 -0.73 11.75
CA ASN A 84 -27.79 -1.96 12.22
C ASN A 84 -26.79 -3.08 12.54
N ALA A 85 -25.55 -2.97 12.09
CA ALA A 85 -24.49 -3.93 12.34
C ALA A 85 -24.00 -3.84 13.79
N ARG A 86 -23.69 -4.98 14.40
CA ARG A 86 -23.12 -5.05 15.75
C ARG A 86 -21.59 -4.92 15.72
N LYS A 87 -20.96 -5.39 14.64
CA LYS A 87 -19.51 -5.32 14.44
C LYS A 87 -19.21 -5.22 12.94
N PRO A 88 -19.46 -4.05 12.32
CA PRO A 88 -19.16 -3.86 10.91
C PRO A 88 -17.64 -3.82 10.67
N LEU A 89 -17.20 -4.39 9.53
CA LEU A 89 -15.84 -4.26 9.03
C LEU A 89 -15.79 -3.19 7.93
N MET A 90 -14.89 -2.22 8.04
CA MET A 90 -14.63 -1.23 6.98
C MET A 90 -13.19 -1.38 6.48
N TYR A 91 -13.03 -1.91 5.27
CA TYR A 91 -11.75 -2.36 4.73
C TYR A 91 -11.31 -1.63 3.44
N GLY A 92 -10.00 -1.39 3.30
CA GLY A 92 -9.36 -1.00 2.04
C GLY A 92 -8.52 0.27 2.14
N TRP A 93 -9.11 1.42 1.84
CA TRP A 93 -8.63 2.79 2.11
C TRP A 93 -7.35 3.25 1.40
N SER A 94 -6.55 2.31 0.90
CA SER A 94 -5.17 2.55 0.51
C SER A 94 -5.01 3.16 -0.88
N SER A 95 -6.12 3.26 -1.62
CA SER A 95 -6.19 3.88 -2.94
C SER A 95 -7.19 5.05 -3.03
N THR A 96 -7.45 5.73 -1.91
CA THR A 96 -8.16 7.03 -1.84
C THR A 96 -7.29 8.08 -1.12
N ASN A 97 -7.76 9.31 -0.91
CA ASN A 97 -7.03 10.38 -0.23
C ASN A 97 -7.20 10.36 1.31
N CYS A 98 -6.43 11.19 2.01
CA CYS A 98 -6.45 11.23 3.49
C CYS A 98 -7.74 11.84 4.05
N GLU A 99 -8.39 12.70 3.29
CA GLU A 99 -9.65 13.36 3.63
C GLU A 99 -10.79 12.32 3.72
N ALA A 100 -10.94 11.48 2.70
CA ALA A 100 -11.89 10.37 2.71
C ALA A 100 -11.57 9.35 3.82
N GLN A 101 -10.29 9.08 4.08
CA GLN A 101 -9.86 8.23 5.20
C GLN A 101 -10.28 8.81 6.56
N ALA A 102 -10.21 10.13 6.74
CA ALA A 102 -10.65 10.79 7.97
C ALA A 102 -12.19 10.74 8.14
N ILE A 103 -12.96 11.00 7.08
CA ILE A 103 -14.43 10.88 7.12
C ILE A 103 -14.84 9.43 7.43
N GLY A 104 -14.21 8.46 6.77
CA GLY A 104 -14.42 7.04 7.05
C GLY A 104 -14.07 6.64 8.48
N SER A 105 -13.08 7.29 9.09
CA SER A 105 -12.70 7.09 10.49
C SER A 105 -13.79 7.57 11.44
N GLU A 106 -14.39 8.74 11.19
CA GLU A 106 -15.53 9.26 11.97
C GLU A 106 -16.76 8.35 11.86
N ILE A 107 -17.05 7.84 10.66
CA ILE A 107 -18.10 6.82 10.46
C ILE A 107 -17.80 5.60 11.33
N GLY A 108 -16.56 5.10 11.29
CA GLY A 108 -16.14 3.93 12.06
C GLY A 108 -16.32 4.11 13.58
N GLU A 109 -16.03 5.30 14.11
CA GLU A 109 -16.27 5.61 15.53
C GLU A 109 -17.77 5.60 15.88
N LEU A 110 -18.61 6.24 15.06
CA LEU A 110 -20.05 6.35 15.32
C LEU A 110 -20.79 5.01 15.30
N VAL A 111 -20.35 4.08 14.44
CA VAL A 111 -21.00 2.77 14.28
C VAL A 111 -20.27 1.64 15.02
N GLY A 112 -19.17 1.95 15.73
CA GLY A 112 -18.38 0.95 16.44
C GLY A 112 -17.75 -0.10 15.51
N ALA A 113 -17.24 0.33 14.36
CA ALA A 113 -16.64 -0.55 13.37
C ALA A 113 -15.25 -1.06 13.77
N VAL A 114 -14.82 -2.12 13.09
CA VAL A 114 -13.39 -2.37 12.91
C VAL A 114 -12.95 -1.73 11.60
N VAL A 115 -11.98 -0.81 11.67
CA VAL A 115 -11.37 -0.19 10.48
C VAL A 115 -10.01 -0.82 10.21
N ASP A 116 -9.82 -1.30 8.98
CA ASP A 116 -8.59 -1.97 8.58
C ASP A 116 -8.21 -1.63 7.14
N ASN A 117 -6.92 -1.54 6.83
CA ASN A 117 -6.44 -1.14 5.50
C ASN A 117 -5.60 -2.28 4.89
N THR A 118 -5.12 -2.09 3.66
CA THR A 118 -4.37 -3.14 2.97
C THR A 118 -3.03 -3.47 3.65
N ALA A 119 -2.58 -2.71 4.67
CA ALA A 119 -1.40 -3.08 5.44
C ALA A 119 -1.56 -4.48 6.05
N THR A 120 -2.76 -4.89 6.47
CA THR A 120 -2.97 -6.21 7.06
C THR A 120 -2.56 -7.38 6.15
N VAL A 121 -2.59 -7.21 4.83
CA VAL A 121 -2.13 -8.19 3.83
C VAL A 121 -0.83 -7.78 3.14
N CYS A 122 -0.16 -6.73 3.63
CA CYS A 122 1.03 -6.15 3.00
C CYS A 122 2.16 -5.95 4.02
N HIS A 123 2.27 -4.73 4.58
CA HIS A 123 3.33 -4.32 5.51
C HIS A 123 2.86 -4.20 6.97
N GLY A 124 1.73 -4.80 7.34
CA GLY A 124 1.23 -4.83 8.71
C GLY A 124 2.21 -5.50 9.66
N THR A 125 2.82 -6.61 9.22
CA THR A 125 3.91 -7.27 9.95
C THR A 125 5.15 -6.39 10.11
N SER A 126 5.38 -5.46 9.18
CA SER A 126 6.42 -4.44 9.35
C SER A 126 6.05 -3.44 10.43
N LEU A 127 4.79 -3.02 10.53
CA LEU A 127 4.34 -2.09 11.57
C LEU A 127 4.46 -2.71 12.98
N ILE A 128 4.13 -4.01 13.12
CA ILE A 128 4.36 -4.76 14.37
C ILE A 128 5.85 -4.72 14.76
N ALA A 129 6.75 -5.07 13.84
CA ALA A 129 8.19 -5.04 14.11
C ALA A 129 8.71 -3.64 14.49
N VAL A 130 8.22 -2.59 13.82
CA VAL A 130 8.57 -1.20 14.16
C VAL A 130 8.09 -0.82 15.56
N GLN A 131 6.93 -1.30 15.99
CA GLN A 131 6.43 -1.08 17.36
C GLN A 131 7.29 -1.80 18.41
N ASP A 132 7.82 -2.97 18.09
CA ASP A 132 8.65 -3.76 19.01
C ASP A 132 10.06 -3.18 19.18
N ILE A 133 10.70 -2.73 18.09
CA ILE A 133 12.14 -2.41 18.11
C ILE A 133 12.54 -1.11 17.40
N GLY A 134 11.58 -0.32 16.92
CA GLY A 134 11.80 0.95 16.21
C GLY A 134 12.20 0.78 14.75
N ILE A 135 12.48 1.89 14.05
CA ILE A 135 12.91 1.86 12.64
C ILE A 135 13.97 2.94 12.32
N PRO A 136 15.20 2.56 11.91
CA PRO A 136 16.19 3.51 11.41
C PRO A 136 15.97 3.78 9.91
N SER A 137 15.01 4.67 9.57
CA SER A 137 14.67 5.01 8.17
C SER A 137 15.21 6.39 7.75
N CYS A 138 14.94 6.78 6.51
CA CYS A 138 15.22 8.10 5.92
C CYS A 138 14.24 8.40 4.77
N THR A 139 14.37 9.55 4.11
CA THR A 139 13.56 9.85 2.91
C THR A 139 14.23 9.35 1.62
N LEU A 140 13.46 9.15 0.55
CA LEU A 140 13.97 8.76 -0.77
C LEU A 140 14.96 9.80 -1.34
N GLY A 141 14.89 11.06 -0.91
CA GLY A 141 15.86 12.10 -1.23
C GLY A 141 17.25 11.82 -0.65
N GLU A 142 17.33 11.30 0.58
CA GLU A 142 18.59 10.90 1.21
C GLU A 142 19.23 9.73 0.44
N ILE A 143 18.42 8.75 0.04
CA ILE A 143 18.87 7.59 -0.74
C ILE A 143 19.37 8.03 -2.12
N LYS A 144 18.64 8.91 -2.81
CA LYS A 144 19.06 9.47 -4.09
C LYS A 144 20.42 10.14 -3.95
N ASN A 145 20.62 10.96 -2.93
CA ASN A 145 21.79 11.80 -2.81
C ASN A 145 23.02 11.12 -2.21
N ARG A 146 22.85 10.11 -1.34
CA ARG A 146 23.95 9.59 -0.49
C ARG A 146 24.19 8.08 -0.62
N ALA A 147 23.17 7.28 -0.84
CA ALA A 147 23.29 5.81 -0.79
C ALA A 147 24.19 5.26 -1.90
N ASP A 148 25.25 4.56 -1.50
CA ASP A 148 26.18 3.87 -2.40
C ASP A 148 26.22 2.35 -2.20
N ARG A 149 25.47 1.83 -1.22
CA ARG A 149 25.14 0.40 -1.06
C ARG A 149 23.63 0.24 -1.00
N ILE A 150 23.07 -0.55 -1.92
CA ILE A 150 21.64 -0.75 -2.06
C ILE A 150 21.35 -2.23 -1.98
N LEU A 151 20.56 -2.62 -0.98
CA LEU A 151 20.13 -3.98 -0.76
C LEU A 151 18.62 -4.04 -1.01
N PHE A 152 18.18 -4.83 -2.00
CA PHE A 152 16.78 -5.18 -2.19
C PHE A 152 16.55 -6.59 -1.64
N TRP A 153 15.72 -6.71 -0.60
CA TRP A 153 15.44 -7.97 0.07
C TRP A 153 13.97 -8.36 -0.07
N GLY A 154 13.68 -9.49 -0.71
CA GLY A 154 12.31 -9.97 -0.87
C GLY A 154 11.41 -8.98 -1.61
N CYS A 155 11.97 -8.18 -2.52
CA CYS A 155 11.22 -7.23 -3.34
C CYS A 155 11.76 -7.18 -4.78
N ASN A 156 10.85 -6.92 -5.72
CA ASN A 156 11.16 -6.83 -7.15
C ASN A 156 10.67 -5.47 -7.71
N PRO A 157 11.38 -4.36 -7.41
CA PRO A 157 11.01 -3.02 -7.87
C PRO A 157 10.83 -2.92 -9.39
N ALA A 158 11.56 -3.70 -10.20
CA ALA A 158 11.37 -3.71 -11.65
C ALA A 158 9.90 -3.97 -12.09
N HIS A 159 9.16 -4.77 -11.31
CA HIS A 159 7.75 -5.11 -11.60
C HIS A 159 6.76 -4.40 -10.67
N ALA A 160 7.10 -4.23 -9.39
CA ALA A 160 6.16 -3.70 -8.38
C ALA A 160 6.25 -2.17 -8.20
N HIS A 161 7.44 -1.59 -8.43
CA HIS A 161 7.69 -0.16 -8.28
C HIS A 161 8.60 0.33 -9.42
N PRO A 162 8.14 0.28 -10.69
CA PRO A 162 9.06 0.23 -11.85
C PRO A 162 10.01 1.42 -11.97
N ARG A 163 9.59 2.61 -11.51
CA ARG A 163 10.41 3.83 -11.53
C ARG A 163 11.25 4.04 -10.27
N HIS A 164 11.16 3.17 -9.27
CA HIS A 164 11.90 3.33 -8.01
C HIS A 164 13.42 3.29 -8.23
N MET A 165 13.91 2.34 -9.04
CA MET A 165 15.34 2.23 -9.36
C MET A 165 15.84 3.41 -10.18
N SER A 166 15.02 3.95 -11.09
CA SER A 166 15.40 5.08 -11.95
C SER A 166 15.31 6.44 -11.27
N ARG A 167 14.36 6.63 -10.35
CA ARG A 167 14.16 7.91 -9.65
C ARG A 167 14.97 8.04 -8.36
N TYR A 168 15.15 6.96 -7.60
CA TYR A 168 15.63 7.09 -6.22
C TYR A 168 16.85 6.25 -5.87
N SER A 169 16.98 5.01 -6.34
CA SER A 169 17.92 4.07 -5.73
C SER A 169 19.16 3.69 -6.56
N ILE A 170 19.04 3.45 -7.86
CA ILE A 170 20.15 2.87 -8.66
C ILE A 170 20.69 3.84 -9.71
N PHE A 171 19.85 4.26 -10.66
CA PHE A 171 20.31 5.06 -11.79
C PHE A 171 20.50 6.56 -11.53
N PRO A 172 19.81 7.23 -10.58
CA PRO A 172 19.89 8.68 -10.49
C PRO A 172 21.27 9.13 -10.00
N ARG A 173 21.75 10.23 -10.60
CA ARG A 173 22.94 10.97 -10.14
C ARG A 173 22.52 11.87 -8.98
N GLY A 174 22.94 11.52 -7.78
CA GLY A 174 22.70 12.33 -6.59
C GLY A 174 23.88 13.25 -6.26
N PHE A 175 23.71 14.08 -5.24
CA PHE A 175 24.74 15.04 -4.82
C PHE A 175 26.09 14.39 -4.48
N PHE A 176 26.10 13.31 -3.69
CA PHE A 176 27.31 12.56 -3.30
C PHE A 176 27.53 11.28 -4.11
N THR A 177 26.59 10.97 -5.01
CA THR A 177 26.54 9.79 -5.87
C THR A 177 26.50 10.20 -7.35
N GLY A 178 27.29 11.21 -7.73
CA GLY A 178 27.27 11.82 -9.07
C GLY A 178 27.60 10.87 -10.22
N LYS A 179 28.20 9.72 -9.93
CA LYS A 179 28.46 8.63 -10.88
C LYS A 179 27.22 7.76 -11.18
N GLY A 180 26.08 8.01 -10.52
CA GLY A 180 24.84 7.25 -10.69
C GLY A 180 25.07 5.76 -10.43
N HIS A 181 24.53 4.89 -11.29
CA HIS A 181 24.66 3.44 -11.16
C HIS A 181 26.11 2.95 -11.04
N THR A 182 27.07 3.56 -11.74
CA THR A 182 28.50 3.14 -11.66
C THR A 182 29.16 3.43 -10.32
N GLY A 183 28.56 4.30 -9.50
CA GLY A 183 29.02 4.63 -8.15
C GLY A 183 28.29 3.89 -7.04
N ARG A 184 27.37 2.98 -7.38
CA ARG A 184 26.53 2.26 -6.43
C ARG A 184 26.79 0.76 -6.55
N LYS A 185 26.69 0.04 -5.43
CA LYS A 185 26.68 -1.43 -5.42
C LYS A 185 25.31 -1.95 -5.02
N MET A 186 24.78 -2.84 -5.83
CA MET A 186 23.44 -3.40 -5.71
C MET A 186 23.52 -4.87 -5.30
N ILE A 187 22.89 -5.20 -4.18
CA ILE A 187 22.72 -6.57 -3.69
C ILE A 187 21.23 -6.90 -3.75
N VAL A 188 20.90 -8.11 -4.20
CA VAL A 188 19.52 -8.61 -4.20
C VAL A 188 19.45 -9.92 -3.43
N VAL A 189 18.48 -10.03 -2.53
CA VAL A 189 18.11 -11.27 -1.85
C VAL A 189 16.71 -11.66 -2.31
N ASP A 190 16.63 -12.69 -3.14
CA ASP A 190 15.36 -13.23 -3.66
C ASP A 190 15.60 -14.70 -4.05
N PRO A 191 14.72 -15.65 -3.68
CA PRO A 191 14.83 -17.05 -4.10
C PRO A 191 14.79 -17.23 -5.63
N ARG A 192 14.26 -16.23 -6.36
CA ARG A 192 14.17 -16.23 -7.82
C ARG A 192 15.20 -15.29 -8.43
N ARG A 193 15.61 -15.59 -9.67
CA ARG A 193 16.41 -14.68 -10.50
C ARG A 193 15.51 -13.66 -11.23
N THR A 194 14.94 -12.74 -10.46
CA THR A 194 14.04 -11.67 -10.97
C THR A 194 14.76 -10.68 -11.90
N ASP A 195 14.03 -9.84 -12.62
CA ASP A 195 14.65 -8.79 -13.44
C ASP A 195 15.44 -7.77 -12.61
N THR A 196 15.03 -7.55 -11.35
CA THR A 196 15.84 -6.79 -10.38
C THR A 196 17.15 -7.53 -10.06
N ALA A 197 17.10 -8.84 -9.81
CA ALA A 197 18.30 -9.65 -9.52
C ALA A 197 19.29 -9.73 -10.71
N LYS A 198 18.79 -9.69 -11.96
CA LYS A 198 19.64 -9.76 -13.17
C LYS A 198 20.62 -8.60 -13.31
N ILE A 199 20.35 -7.46 -12.68
CA ILE A 199 21.21 -6.27 -12.73
C ILE A 199 21.99 -6.02 -11.44
N ALA A 200 21.91 -6.94 -10.46
CA ALA A 200 22.62 -6.83 -9.20
C ALA A 200 24.11 -7.17 -9.36
N ASP A 201 24.98 -6.51 -8.57
CA ASP A 201 26.38 -6.92 -8.43
C ASP A 201 26.48 -8.26 -7.68
N ILE A 202 25.64 -8.45 -6.65
CA ILE A 202 25.57 -9.68 -5.85
C ILE A 202 24.11 -10.13 -5.76
N HIS A 203 23.83 -11.37 -6.15
CA HIS A 203 22.53 -12.02 -5.94
C HIS A 203 22.70 -13.17 -4.94
N LEU A 204 22.02 -13.05 -3.80
CA LEU A 204 21.89 -14.11 -2.80
C LEU A 204 20.56 -14.82 -3.03
N GLN A 205 20.62 -15.99 -3.65
CA GLN A 205 19.45 -16.81 -3.94
C GLN A 205 19.04 -17.64 -2.72
N VAL A 206 18.45 -16.97 -1.72
CA VAL A 206 18.05 -17.56 -0.44
C VAL A 206 17.04 -18.70 -0.62
N GLU A 207 17.10 -19.74 0.21
CA GLU A 207 16.05 -20.74 0.31
C GLU A 207 14.72 -20.10 0.76
N GLN A 208 13.61 -20.49 0.13
CA GLN A 208 12.31 -19.91 0.43
C GLN A 208 11.92 -20.13 1.90
N GLY A 209 11.63 -19.04 2.61
CA GLY A 209 11.24 -19.07 4.02
C GLY A 209 12.41 -19.18 5.01
N ARG A 210 13.65 -18.98 4.54
CA ARG A 210 14.88 -18.97 5.37
C ARG A 210 15.51 -17.58 5.52
N ASP A 211 14.72 -16.53 5.32
CA ASP A 211 15.18 -15.15 5.43
C ASP A 211 15.65 -14.80 6.86
N TYR A 212 14.96 -15.30 7.89
CA TYR A 212 15.32 -15.08 9.29
C TYR A 212 16.75 -15.56 9.60
N GLU A 213 17.06 -16.80 9.21
CA GLU A 213 18.39 -17.39 9.40
C GLU A 213 19.46 -16.64 8.62
N LEU A 214 19.14 -16.15 7.41
CA LEU A 214 20.08 -15.34 6.63
C LEU A 214 20.31 -13.96 7.26
N PHE A 215 19.27 -13.31 7.81
CA PHE A 215 19.45 -12.07 8.58
C PHE A 215 20.38 -12.28 9.77
N ASP A 216 20.18 -13.35 10.55
CA ASP A 216 21.05 -13.66 11.68
C ASP A 216 22.51 -13.91 11.24
N ALA A 217 22.70 -14.61 10.12
CA ALA A 217 24.01 -14.80 9.52
C ALA A 217 24.69 -13.46 9.13
N PHE A 218 23.96 -12.48 8.62
CA PHE A 218 24.53 -11.14 8.36
C PHE A 218 25.01 -10.45 9.64
N ARG A 219 24.29 -10.60 10.76
CA ARG A 219 24.68 -10.02 12.05
C ARG A 219 25.97 -10.65 12.58
N VAL A 220 26.12 -11.96 12.43
CA VAL A 220 27.36 -12.70 12.75
C VAL A 220 28.49 -12.27 11.80
N ALA A 221 28.21 -12.17 10.50
CA ALA A 221 29.19 -11.79 9.48
C ALA A 221 29.74 -10.37 9.70
N PHE A 222 28.90 -9.40 10.08
CA PHE A 222 29.37 -8.04 10.35
C PHE A 222 30.44 -7.98 11.44
N LYS A 223 30.29 -8.81 12.47
CA LYS A 223 31.21 -8.96 13.60
C LYS A 223 32.47 -9.75 13.28
N GLY A 224 32.57 -10.36 12.09
CA GLY A 224 33.70 -11.20 11.70
C GLY A 224 33.74 -12.55 12.43
N GLU A 225 32.61 -12.97 12.99
CA GLU A 225 32.48 -14.23 13.73
C GLU A 225 32.22 -15.42 12.79
N HIS A 226 32.40 -16.64 13.29
CA HIS A 226 32.29 -17.87 12.50
C HIS A 226 30.85 -18.18 12.05
N LEU A 227 30.66 -18.36 10.74
CA LEU A 227 29.43 -18.89 10.13
C LEU A 227 29.57 -20.38 9.79
N PRO A 228 28.47 -21.16 9.89
CA PRO A 228 28.38 -22.49 9.26
C PRO A 228 28.69 -22.41 7.76
N ASP A 229 29.14 -23.52 7.16
CA ASP A 229 29.54 -23.56 5.74
C ASP A 229 28.43 -23.06 4.78
N VAL A 230 27.17 -23.35 5.10
CA VAL A 230 25.99 -22.90 4.36
C VAL A 230 24.91 -22.42 5.33
N VAL A 231 24.31 -21.26 5.06
CA VAL A 231 23.13 -20.75 5.78
C VAL A 231 22.07 -20.35 4.76
N ALA A 232 20.84 -20.83 4.94
CA ALA A 232 19.71 -20.54 4.04
C ALA A 232 20.00 -20.81 2.55
N GLY A 233 20.76 -21.87 2.26
CA GLY A 233 21.21 -22.23 0.91
C GLY A 233 22.38 -21.40 0.35
N ILE A 234 22.94 -20.48 1.13
CA ILE A 234 24.04 -19.59 0.71
C ILE A 234 25.36 -20.01 1.37
N PRO A 235 26.44 -20.26 0.60
CA PRO A 235 27.77 -20.49 1.15
C PRO A 235 28.26 -19.28 1.96
N LYS A 236 28.90 -19.53 3.11
CA LYS A 236 29.37 -18.46 4.02
C LYS A 236 30.26 -17.42 3.33
N GLU A 237 31.07 -17.81 2.36
CA GLU A 237 31.97 -16.91 1.64
C GLU A 237 31.19 -15.80 0.92
N LYS A 238 30.03 -16.13 0.34
CA LYS A 238 29.14 -15.15 -0.29
C LYS A 238 28.46 -14.23 0.73
N ILE A 239 28.14 -14.76 1.91
CA ILE A 239 27.55 -13.96 3.00
C ILE A 239 28.60 -12.95 3.49
N TYR A 240 29.84 -13.37 3.71
CA TYR A 240 30.95 -12.47 4.06
C TYR A 240 31.23 -11.45 2.95
N GLU A 241 31.24 -11.85 1.68
CA GLU A 241 31.41 -10.93 0.54
C GLU A 241 30.33 -9.84 0.53
N ALA A 242 29.06 -10.22 0.69
CA ALA A 242 27.96 -9.27 0.76
C ALA A 242 28.07 -8.37 2.00
N ALA A 243 28.44 -8.92 3.16
CA ALA A 243 28.61 -8.18 4.40
C ALA A 243 29.71 -7.12 4.31
N GLU A 244 30.89 -7.49 3.78
CA GLU A 244 32.00 -6.56 3.56
C GLU A 244 31.67 -5.53 2.48
N THR A 245 30.92 -5.93 1.45
CA THR A 245 30.40 -4.98 0.45
C THR A 245 29.54 -3.90 1.12
N LEU A 246 28.62 -4.29 2.01
CA LEU A 246 27.78 -3.33 2.75
C LEU A 246 28.62 -2.43 3.67
N LYS A 247 29.52 -3.01 4.47
CA LYS A 247 30.38 -2.28 5.42
C LYS A 247 31.31 -1.27 4.75
N SER A 248 31.81 -1.57 3.55
CA SER A 248 32.71 -0.68 2.80
C SER A 248 32.04 0.58 2.22
N GLY A 249 30.72 0.68 2.28
CA GLY A 249 29.96 1.83 1.79
C GLY A 249 30.05 3.06 2.70
N ARG A 250 29.54 4.20 2.21
CA ARG A 250 29.33 5.40 3.03
C ARG A 250 27.89 5.49 3.53
N PHE A 251 26.94 5.00 2.74
CA PHE A 251 25.54 4.93 3.12
C PHE A 251 24.91 3.68 2.50
N ALA A 252 24.45 2.77 3.36
CA ALA A 252 23.69 1.58 3.00
C ALA A 252 22.18 1.78 3.19
N ILE A 253 21.39 1.32 2.23
CA ILE A 253 19.93 1.25 2.34
C ILE A 253 19.45 -0.17 2.10
N ILE A 254 18.61 -0.67 3.01
CA ILE A 254 17.87 -1.92 2.84
C ILE A 254 16.43 -1.59 2.44
N PHE A 255 16.05 -1.93 1.22
CA PHE A 255 14.67 -1.94 0.78
C PHE A 255 14.12 -3.35 0.92
N PHE A 256 12.93 -3.49 1.50
CA PHE A 256 12.32 -4.81 1.69
C PHE A 256 10.83 -4.83 1.34
N GLY A 257 10.33 -6.00 0.95
CA GLY A 257 8.94 -6.17 0.50
C GLY A 257 8.31 -7.49 0.91
N MET A 258 7.37 -7.97 0.10
CA MET A 258 6.49 -9.09 0.46
C MET A 258 7.21 -10.41 0.68
N GLY A 259 8.39 -10.59 0.10
CA GLY A 259 9.21 -11.80 0.29
C GLY A 259 9.62 -12.05 1.74
N VAL A 260 9.58 -11.04 2.60
CA VAL A 260 9.85 -11.18 4.05
C VAL A 260 8.64 -10.91 4.93
N THR A 261 7.62 -10.17 4.45
CA THR A 261 6.41 -9.90 5.25
C THR A 261 5.38 -11.01 5.19
N GLN A 262 5.35 -11.80 4.10
CA GLN A 262 4.37 -12.86 3.84
C GLN A 262 4.98 -14.27 3.87
N SER A 263 6.30 -14.41 4.03
CA SER A 263 6.98 -15.69 4.20
C SER A 263 6.96 -16.15 5.66
N LEU A 264 7.45 -17.37 5.91
CA LEU A 264 7.62 -17.91 7.26
C LEU A 264 8.43 -16.91 8.12
N GLY A 265 7.97 -16.65 9.34
CA GLY A 265 8.57 -15.66 10.26
C GLY A 265 7.82 -14.33 10.29
N LYS A 266 7.24 -13.86 9.18
CA LYS A 266 6.41 -12.64 9.11
C LYS A 266 7.07 -11.42 9.79
N ASN A 267 6.55 -10.95 10.93
CA ASN A 267 7.09 -9.80 11.65
C ASN A 267 8.51 -10.05 12.18
N HIS A 268 8.85 -11.29 12.55
CA HIS A 268 10.19 -11.63 13.04
C HIS A 268 11.28 -11.52 11.99
N ASN A 269 10.94 -11.71 10.70
CA ASN A 269 11.87 -11.39 9.61
C ASN A 269 12.20 -9.89 9.60
N ILE A 270 11.19 -9.06 9.87
CA ILE A 270 11.36 -7.60 9.86
C ILE A 270 12.11 -7.15 11.13
N ASP A 271 11.85 -7.79 12.27
CA ASP A 271 12.62 -7.59 13.50
C ASP A 271 14.13 -7.80 13.23
N ALA A 272 14.44 -8.92 12.58
CA ALA A 272 15.80 -9.28 12.21
C ALA A 272 16.40 -8.31 11.17
N ALA A 273 15.63 -7.87 10.17
CA ALA A 273 16.08 -6.91 9.17
C ALA A 273 16.43 -5.54 9.78
N ILE A 274 15.62 -5.05 10.72
CA ILE A 274 15.88 -3.82 11.47
C ILE A 274 17.10 -4.01 12.38
N ALA A 275 17.25 -5.18 13.03
CA ALA A 275 18.45 -5.49 13.81
C ALA A 275 19.73 -5.49 12.96
N VAL A 276 19.72 -6.13 11.79
CA VAL A 276 20.81 -6.08 10.78
C VAL A 276 21.14 -4.63 10.41
N THR A 277 20.13 -3.79 10.22
CA THR A 277 20.35 -2.37 9.90
C THR A 277 21.00 -1.61 11.05
N ARG A 278 20.60 -1.88 12.29
CA ARG A 278 21.20 -1.28 13.49
C ARG A 278 22.65 -1.74 13.67
N ASP A 279 22.92 -3.03 13.56
CA ASP A 279 24.27 -3.60 13.68
C ASP A 279 25.19 -3.05 12.58
N LEU A 280 24.67 -2.86 11.35
CA LEU A 280 25.44 -2.25 10.26
C LEU A 280 25.84 -0.78 10.54
N ASN A 281 25.07 -0.05 11.36
CA ASN A 281 25.41 1.32 11.77
C ASN A 281 26.67 1.42 12.64
N GLU A 282 27.18 0.31 13.19
CA GLU A 282 28.50 0.29 13.86
C GLU A 282 29.67 0.47 12.88
N TYR A 283 29.45 0.21 11.58
CA TYR A 283 30.49 0.22 10.55
C TYR A 283 30.28 1.30 9.49
N THR A 284 29.04 1.55 9.09
CA THR A 284 28.69 2.55 8.06
C THR A 284 27.29 3.10 8.29
N LYS A 285 26.97 4.29 7.78
CA LYS A 285 25.59 4.80 7.91
C LYS A 285 24.63 3.84 7.21
N ALA A 286 23.65 3.32 7.92
CA ALA A 286 22.63 2.44 7.34
C ALA A 286 21.20 2.89 7.68
N ALA A 287 20.29 2.62 6.74
CA ALA A 287 18.86 2.81 6.91
C ALA A 287 18.08 1.64 6.29
N ILE A 288 16.81 1.49 6.67
CA ILE A 288 15.89 0.48 6.14
C ILE A 288 14.55 1.12 5.77
N MET A 289 13.97 0.69 4.65
CA MET A 289 12.70 1.22 4.14
C MET A 289 11.79 0.10 3.60
N PRO A 290 10.53 0.01 4.07
CA PRO A 290 9.54 -0.87 3.45
C PRO A 290 9.12 -0.33 2.08
N MET A 291 9.09 -1.21 1.08
CA MET A 291 8.59 -0.91 -0.27
C MET A 291 7.05 -0.91 -0.29
N ARG A 292 6.44 0.08 0.39
CA ARG A 292 4.98 0.18 0.59
C ARG A 292 4.24 0.05 -0.75
N GLY A 293 3.17 -0.74 -0.75
CA GLY A 293 2.41 -1.16 -1.94
C GLY A 293 1.65 -0.04 -2.62
N HIS A 294 0.38 0.18 -2.25
CA HIS A 294 -0.48 1.20 -2.84
C HIS A 294 0.01 2.62 -2.58
N TYR A 295 -0.33 3.54 -3.47
CA TYR A 295 0.14 4.93 -3.44
C TYR A 295 -0.20 5.68 -2.13
N ASN A 296 -1.26 5.29 -1.43
CA ASN A 296 -1.65 5.92 -0.17
C ASN A 296 -1.92 4.95 1.00
N VAL A 297 -1.35 3.73 0.96
CA VAL A 297 -1.36 2.84 2.14
C VAL A 297 -0.63 3.48 3.34
N THR A 298 0.36 4.33 3.08
CA THR A 298 1.01 5.10 4.14
C THR A 298 0.05 6.14 4.72
N GLY A 299 -0.76 6.82 3.90
CA GLY A 299 -1.69 7.85 4.36
C GLY A 299 -2.72 7.30 5.32
N SER A 300 -3.38 6.19 4.98
CA SER A 300 -4.36 5.57 5.90
C SER A 300 -3.73 5.20 7.25
N GLY A 301 -2.48 4.70 7.24
CA GLY A 301 -1.76 4.43 8.48
C GLY A 301 -1.35 5.69 9.27
N GLN A 302 -1.06 6.80 8.59
CA GLN A 302 -0.79 8.09 9.24
C GLN A 302 -2.08 8.66 9.85
N VAL A 303 -3.17 8.68 9.08
CA VAL A 303 -4.49 9.16 9.52
C VAL A 303 -4.93 8.48 10.79
N TRP A 304 -4.92 7.14 10.80
CA TRP A 304 -5.30 6.38 11.99
C TRP A 304 -4.26 6.46 13.10
N GLY A 305 -2.98 6.63 12.76
CA GLY A 305 -1.93 6.91 13.73
C GLY A 305 -2.21 8.16 14.55
N TRP A 306 -2.67 9.26 13.93
CA TRP A 306 -2.96 10.51 14.66
C TRP A 306 -4.38 10.57 15.24
N LEU A 307 -5.37 9.87 14.66
CA LEU A 307 -6.74 9.83 15.19
C LEU A 307 -6.89 8.83 16.35
N PHE A 308 -6.35 7.62 16.17
CA PHE A 308 -6.60 6.48 17.06
C PHE A 308 -5.36 6.02 17.84
N GLY A 309 -4.17 6.50 17.46
CA GLY A 309 -2.90 6.01 18.00
C GLY A 309 -2.41 4.71 17.34
N PHE A 310 -3.14 4.15 16.37
CA PHE A 310 -2.86 2.84 15.77
C PHE A 310 -3.00 2.86 14.25
N PRO A 311 -2.10 2.18 13.49
CA PRO A 311 -2.02 2.38 12.03
C PRO A 311 -2.90 1.44 11.18
N TYR A 312 -3.52 0.40 11.74
CA TYR A 312 -4.43 -0.54 11.07
C TYR A 312 -5.15 -1.43 12.10
N ALA A 313 -6.05 -2.33 11.69
CA ALA A 313 -6.73 -3.28 12.58
C ALA A 313 -7.31 -2.64 13.86
N VAL A 314 -7.92 -1.46 13.72
CA VAL A 314 -8.42 -0.67 14.85
C VAL A 314 -9.87 -1.05 15.12
N ASP A 315 -10.14 -1.60 16.30
CA ASP A 315 -11.46 -1.96 16.78
C ASP A 315 -12.05 -0.82 17.61
N LEU A 316 -13.15 -0.23 17.13
CA LEU A 316 -13.86 0.89 17.76
C LEU A 316 -15.16 0.44 18.44
N SER A 317 -15.47 -0.85 18.46
CA SER A 317 -16.75 -1.41 18.98
C SER A 317 -17.03 -1.15 20.47
N ARG A 318 -16.03 -0.68 21.23
CA ARG A 318 -16.14 -0.39 22.66
C ARG A 318 -16.23 1.12 22.98
N GLY A 319 -16.32 1.98 21.97
CA GLY A 319 -16.34 3.44 22.14
C GLY A 319 -14.97 4.06 22.38
N PHE A 320 -13.89 3.29 22.24
CA PHE A 320 -12.51 3.75 22.22
C PHE A 320 -11.67 2.78 21.37
N ALA A 321 -10.55 3.26 20.82
CA ALA A 321 -9.69 2.48 19.96
C ALA A 321 -8.97 1.34 20.71
N ARG A 322 -9.10 0.12 20.17
CA ARG A 322 -8.33 -1.07 20.56
C ARG A 322 -7.57 -1.61 19.37
N TYR A 323 -6.39 -2.18 19.61
CA TYR A 323 -5.49 -2.64 18.55
C TYR A 323 -4.86 -3.98 18.90
N ASN A 324 -5.26 -5.03 18.18
CA ASN A 324 -4.75 -6.39 18.38
C ASN A 324 -4.64 -7.11 17.03
N PRO A 325 -3.63 -6.81 16.17
CA PRO A 325 -3.41 -7.57 14.95
C PRO A 325 -3.28 -9.08 15.23
N GLY A 326 -3.99 -9.92 14.47
CA GLY A 326 -4.23 -11.33 14.78
C GLY A 326 -5.61 -11.59 15.39
N GLU A 327 -6.21 -10.59 16.04
CA GLU A 327 -7.58 -10.60 16.54
C GLU A 327 -8.48 -9.62 15.76
N THR A 328 -7.99 -8.44 15.42
CA THR A 328 -8.81 -7.36 14.83
C THR A 328 -8.49 -7.08 13.36
N THR A 329 -7.79 -7.99 12.68
CA THR A 329 -7.56 -7.84 11.24
C THR A 329 -8.74 -8.34 10.41
N ALA A 330 -8.90 -7.77 9.21
CA ALA A 330 -9.98 -8.11 8.29
C ALA A 330 -10.11 -9.63 8.05
N ASN A 331 -8.99 -10.32 7.77
CA ASN A 331 -9.03 -11.76 7.52
C ASN A 331 -9.33 -12.58 8.78
N ASP A 332 -8.78 -12.20 9.94
CA ASP A 332 -9.03 -12.91 11.20
C ASP A 332 -10.51 -12.79 11.62
N LEU A 333 -11.12 -11.62 11.40
CA LEU A 333 -12.52 -11.35 11.69
C LEU A 333 -13.46 -12.11 10.74
N LEU A 334 -13.17 -12.07 9.43
CA LEU A 334 -13.97 -12.79 8.44
C LEU A 334 -13.90 -14.30 8.62
N TRP A 335 -12.72 -14.86 8.94
CA TRP A 335 -12.56 -16.30 9.14
C TRP A 335 -13.25 -16.83 10.39
N ARG A 336 -13.37 -16.00 11.43
CA ARG A 336 -14.01 -16.36 12.70
C ARG A 336 -15.48 -15.97 12.77
N ASP A 337 -16.05 -15.50 11.65
CA ASP A 337 -17.46 -15.09 11.56
C ASP A 337 -17.84 -14.00 12.59
N GLU A 338 -16.91 -13.10 12.91
CA GLU A 338 -17.11 -12.09 13.95
C GLU A 338 -17.76 -10.79 13.45
N VAL A 339 -17.84 -10.61 12.14
CA VAL A 339 -18.39 -9.40 11.51
C VAL A 339 -19.72 -9.71 10.82
N ASP A 340 -20.64 -8.74 10.85
CA ASP A 340 -22.01 -8.88 10.35
C ASP A 340 -22.39 -7.89 9.24
N ALA A 341 -21.46 -7.01 8.85
CA ALA A 341 -21.55 -6.18 7.65
C ALA A 341 -20.14 -5.82 7.14
N VAL A 342 -20.00 -5.54 5.84
CA VAL A 342 -18.71 -5.20 5.22
C VAL A 342 -18.84 -3.98 4.30
N LEU A 343 -18.11 -2.91 4.59
CA LEU A 343 -17.85 -1.83 3.65
C LEU A 343 -16.44 -2.00 3.09
N VAL A 344 -16.32 -2.07 1.77
CA VAL A 344 -15.04 -2.04 1.07
C VAL A 344 -14.91 -0.73 0.32
N ILE A 345 -13.76 -0.09 0.41
CA ILE A 345 -13.46 1.15 -0.32
C ILE A 345 -12.04 1.13 -0.88
N ALA A 346 -11.92 1.48 -2.16
CA ALA A 346 -10.63 1.68 -2.84
C ALA A 346 -9.67 0.47 -2.68
N SER A 347 -10.23 -0.74 -2.74
CA SER A 347 -9.53 -2.01 -2.59
C SER A 347 -10.36 -3.16 -3.16
N ASP A 348 -9.69 -4.24 -3.55
CA ASP A 348 -10.32 -5.41 -4.15
C ASP A 348 -10.03 -6.71 -3.36
N PRO A 349 -10.58 -6.90 -2.15
CA PRO A 349 -10.46 -8.15 -1.40
C PRO A 349 -11.03 -9.36 -2.16
N GLY A 350 -11.99 -9.19 -3.06
CA GLY A 350 -12.51 -10.24 -3.93
C GLY A 350 -11.42 -10.94 -4.74
N ALA A 351 -10.45 -10.18 -5.26
CA ALA A 351 -9.29 -10.74 -5.96
C ALA A 351 -8.13 -11.11 -5.03
N HIS A 352 -7.98 -10.40 -3.90
CA HIS A 352 -6.73 -10.41 -3.12
C HIS A 352 -6.83 -11.06 -1.74
N PHE A 353 -8.02 -11.44 -1.29
CA PHE A 353 -8.20 -12.22 -0.06
C PHE A 353 -8.32 -13.72 -0.33
N PRO A 354 -8.01 -14.57 0.66
CA PRO A 354 -8.32 -15.99 0.60
C PRO A 354 -9.80 -16.25 0.33
N PHE A 355 -10.10 -17.28 -0.46
CA PHE A 355 -11.46 -17.65 -0.86
C PHE A 355 -12.46 -17.70 0.30
N ARG A 356 -12.05 -18.20 1.47
CA ARG A 356 -12.91 -18.26 2.66
C ARG A 356 -13.39 -16.88 3.10
N SER A 357 -12.52 -15.87 3.07
CA SER A 357 -12.88 -14.49 3.41
C SER A 357 -13.81 -13.88 2.37
N VAL A 358 -13.53 -14.11 1.09
CA VAL A 358 -14.35 -13.63 -0.03
C VAL A 358 -15.77 -14.21 0.03
N ARG A 359 -15.89 -15.52 0.31
CA ARG A 359 -17.18 -16.17 0.52
C ARG A 359 -17.96 -15.52 1.66
N LYS A 360 -17.28 -15.18 2.77
CA LYS A 360 -17.93 -14.50 3.88
C LYS A 360 -18.46 -13.12 3.49
N ILE A 361 -17.70 -12.34 2.70
CA ILE A 361 -18.15 -11.04 2.19
C ILE A 361 -19.43 -11.20 1.35
N TYR A 362 -19.50 -12.23 0.50
CA TYR A 362 -20.67 -12.51 -0.34
C TYR A 362 -21.95 -12.78 0.48
N ASP A 363 -21.80 -13.47 1.62
CA ASP A 363 -22.92 -13.86 2.49
C ASP A 363 -23.41 -12.72 3.41
N LEU A 364 -22.66 -11.61 3.51
CA LEU A 364 -22.96 -10.49 4.41
C LEU A 364 -23.57 -9.29 3.66
N PRO A 365 -24.38 -8.45 4.35
CA PRO A 365 -24.67 -7.10 3.90
C PRO A 365 -23.37 -6.37 3.58
N SER A 366 -23.23 -5.90 2.33
CA SER A 366 -21.97 -5.36 1.87
C SER A 366 -22.09 -4.27 0.82
N VAL A 367 -21.12 -3.36 0.84
CA VAL A 367 -20.98 -2.24 -0.11
C VAL A 367 -19.55 -2.20 -0.61
N ALA A 368 -19.36 -2.06 -1.93
CA ALA A 368 -18.08 -1.80 -2.56
C ALA A 368 -18.09 -0.39 -3.15
N ILE A 369 -17.19 0.48 -2.69
CA ILE A 369 -16.90 1.79 -3.26
C ILE A 369 -15.65 1.63 -4.13
N ASP A 370 -15.84 1.54 -5.43
CA ASP A 370 -14.77 1.34 -6.41
C ASP A 370 -15.21 1.93 -7.76
N PRO A 371 -14.35 2.63 -8.51
CA PRO A 371 -14.69 3.17 -9.83
C PRO A 371 -14.91 2.12 -10.92
N HIS A 372 -14.49 0.86 -10.72
CA HIS A 372 -14.53 -0.20 -11.73
C HIS A 372 -15.27 -1.45 -11.25
N GLU A 373 -15.69 -2.26 -12.22
CA GLU A 373 -16.09 -3.64 -11.95
C GLU A 373 -14.86 -4.46 -11.54
N THR A 374 -14.96 -5.10 -10.39
CA THR A 374 -13.91 -5.95 -9.82
C THR A 374 -14.51 -7.21 -9.22
N PRO A 375 -13.72 -8.26 -8.94
CA PRO A 375 -14.19 -9.39 -8.14
C PRO A 375 -14.88 -8.97 -6.83
N THR A 376 -14.47 -7.85 -6.22
CA THR A 376 -15.15 -7.28 -5.04
C THR A 376 -16.55 -6.75 -5.36
N THR A 377 -16.72 -6.00 -6.44
CA THR A 377 -18.06 -5.50 -6.82
C THR A 377 -19.03 -6.64 -7.11
N GLU A 378 -18.53 -7.75 -7.64
CA GLU A 378 -19.36 -8.93 -7.93
C GLU A 378 -19.76 -9.71 -6.69
N VAL A 379 -18.98 -9.65 -5.61
CA VAL A 379 -19.35 -10.30 -4.33
C VAL A 379 -20.14 -9.39 -3.39
N CYS A 380 -19.98 -8.07 -3.46
CA CYS A 380 -20.73 -7.12 -2.64
C CYS A 380 -22.20 -6.95 -3.09
N ARG A 381 -23.09 -6.58 -2.16
CA ARG A 381 -24.52 -6.35 -2.44
C ARG A 381 -24.77 -5.05 -3.22
N VAL A 382 -24.02 -4.00 -2.91
CA VAL A 382 -24.09 -2.69 -3.58
C VAL A 382 -22.71 -2.32 -4.10
N HIS A 383 -22.66 -1.80 -5.32
CA HIS A 383 -21.48 -1.19 -5.93
C HIS A 383 -21.75 0.31 -6.14
N VAL A 384 -20.84 1.15 -5.65
CA VAL A 384 -20.87 2.61 -5.74
C VAL A 384 -19.63 3.08 -6.51
N PRO A 385 -19.77 3.47 -7.79
CA PRO A 385 -18.68 4.09 -8.52
C PRO A 385 -18.41 5.49 -8.01
N VAL A 386 -17.13 5.89 -8.00
CA VAL A 386 -16.67 7.19 -7.51
C VAL A 386 -15.56 7.75 -8.42
N ALA A 387 -15.26 9.04 -8.26
CA ALA A 387 -14.18 9.71 -8.98
C ALA A 387 -12.79 9.20 -8.55
N PHE A 388 -11.86 9.10 -9.51
CA PHE A 388 -10.47 8.71 -9.24
C PHE A 388 -9.68 9.79 -8.50
N VAL A 389 -9.23 9.47 -7.29
CA VAL A 389 -8.22 10.29 -6.60
C VAL A 389 -6.90 10.31 -7.38
N GLY A 390 -6.36 11.51 -7.59
CA GLY A 390 -5.15 11.79 -8.37
C GLY A 390 -5.36 11.85 -9.88
N ILE A 391 -6.59 11.71 -10.37
CA ILE A 391 -6.95 11.85 -11.80
C ILE A 391 -8.13 12.81 -11.97
N GLU A 392 -9.23 12.56 -11.26
CA GLU A 392 -10.50 13.29 -11.38
C GLU A 392 -10.81 14.15 -10.16
N VAL A 393 -10.20 13.81 -9.02
CA VAL A 393 -10.22 14.60 -7.79
C VAL A 393 -8.81 14.62 -7.18
N GLY A 394 -8.48 15.68 -6.44
CA GLY A 394 -7.23 15.79 -5.70
C GLY A 394 -7.30 15.16 -4.31
N GLY A 395 -6.32 15.51 -3.47
CA GLY A 395 -6.29 15.15 -2.05
C GLY A 395 -4.94 14.63 -1.61
N CYS A 396 -4.74 14.59 -0.30
CA CYS A 396 -3.45 14.29 0.28
C CYS A 396 -3.12 12.79 0.18
N ALA A 397 -1.88 12.48 -0.22
CA ALA A 397 -1.34 11.13 -0.18
C ALA A 397 0.08 11.08 0.41
N TYR A 398 0.43 9.98 1.08
CA TYR A 398 1.76 9.79 1.64
C TYR A 398 2.55 8.73 0.86
N ARG A 399 3.75 9.11 0.41
CA ARG A 399 4.69 8.20 -0.23
C ARG A 399 5.25 7.16 0.76
N MET A 400 5.91 6.11 0.26
CA MET A 400 6.48 5.04 1.10
C MET A 400 7.44 5.52 2.20
N ASP A 401 8.04 6.70 2.02
CA ASP A 401 8.98 7.36 2.94
C ASP A 401 8.33 8.42 3.84
N ASN A 402 6.99 8.39 3.97
CA ASN A 402 6.18 9.31 4.78
C ASN A 402 6.19 10.78 4.31
N VAL A 403 6.63 11.06 3.08
CA VAL A 403 6.50 12.40 2.50
C VAL A 403 5.05 12.61 2.05
N PRO A 404 4.31 13.59 2.60
CA PRO A 404 2.99 13.94 2.10
C PRO A 404 3.11 14.70 0.77
N ILE A 405 2.29 14.34 -0.20
CA ILE A 405 2.20 14.97 -1.51
C ILE A 405 0.73 15.17 -1.86
N GLU A 406 0.38 16.40 -2.23
CA GLU A 406 -0.98 16.75 -2.63
C GLU A 406 -1.24 16.30 -4.07
N THR A 407 -2.10 15.30 -4.24
CA THR A 407 -2.56 14.88 -5.57
C THR A 407 -3.55 15.92 -6.12
N ARG A 408 -3.66 16.01 -7.45
CA ARG A 408 -4.47 17.05 -8.11
C ARG A 408 -5.39 16.42 -9.15
N LYS A 409 -6.50 17.11 -9.41
CA LYS A 409 -7.38 16.84 -10.53
C LYS A 409 -6.69 17.16 -11.86
N VAL A 410 -6.81 16.25 -12.81
CA VAL A 410 -6.23 16.32 -14.17
C VAL A 410 -7.33 16.42 -15.22
N VAL A 411 -8.42 15.67 -15.06
CA VAL A 411 -9.56 15.58 -15.97
C VAL A 411 -10.88 15.68 -15.17
N GLU A 412 -11.97 16.05 -15.83
CA GLU A 412 -13.31 16.01 -15.23
C GLU A 412 -13.80 14.55 -15.06
N PRO A 413 -14.41 14.20 -13.91
CA PRO A 413 -15.10 12.93 -13.76
C PRO A 413 -16.36 12.85 -14.67
N PRO A 414 -16.91 11.64 -14.88
CA PRO A 414 -18.22 11.48 -15.49
C PRO A 414 -19.31 12.33 -14.80
N ASP A 415 -20.23 12.89 -15.60
CA ASP A 415 -21.27 13.78 -15.10
C ASP A 415 -22.11 13.11 -13.99
N GLY A 416 -22.19 13.75 -12.83
CA GLY A 416 -22.96 13.28 -11.68
C GLY A 416 -22.25 12.21 -10.82
N MET A 417 -21.00 11.86 -11.12
CA MET A 417 -20.21 10.98 -10.27
C MET A 417 -19.72 11.69 -9.01
N MET A 418 -19.93 11.05 -7.84
CA MET A 418 -19.45 11.59 -6.57
C MET A 418 -17.98 11.24 -6.33
N THR A 419 -17.30 12.04 -5.52
CA THR A 419 -16.01 11.66 -4.92
C THR A 419 -16.20 10.72 -3.73
N ASP A 420 -15.13 10.04 -3.30
CA ASP A 420 -15.13 9.27 -2.05
C ASP A 420 -15.60 10.13 -0.86
N GLU A 421 -15.07 11.37 -0.76
CA GLU A 421 -15.40 12.31 0.31
C GLU A 421 -16.88 12.72 0.31
N GLU A 422 -17.44 13.02 -0.87
CA GLU A 422 -18.85 13.40 -0.99
C GLU A 422 -19.79 12.25 -0.61
N PHE A 423 -19.49 11.04 -1.08
CA PHE A 423 -20.28 9.85 -0.76
C PHE A 423 -20.20 9.54 0.74
N LEU A 424 -18.99 9.43 1.30
CA LEU A 424 -18.80 9.15 2.73
C LEU A 424 -19.37 10.27 3.61
N GLY A 425 -19.23 11.53 3.22
CA GLY A 425 -19.79 12.66 3.96
C GLY A 425 -21.32 12.61 4.04
N ARG A 426 -21.99 12.20 2.97
CA ARG A 426 -23.44 12.00 2.98
C ARG A 426 -23.86 10.75 3.76
N VAL A 427 -23.09 9.66 3.69
CA VAL A 427 -23.30 8.48 4.55
C VAL A 427 -23.18 8.85 6.01
N LEU A 428 -22.14 9.61 6.39
CA LEU A 428 -21.92 10.11 7.74
C LEU A 428 -23.11 10.96 8.22
N ALA A 429 -23.57 11.92 7.40
CA ALA A 429 -24.74 12.74 7.73
C ALA A 429 -26.00 11.89 7.94
N ARG A 430 -26.20 10.87 7.09
CA ARG A 430 -27.34 9.95 7.21
C ARG A 430 -27.25 9.08 8.46
N ILE A 431 -26.05 8.61 8.83
CA ILE A 431 -25.83 7.87 10.09
C ILE A 431 -26.19 8.72 11.30
N LYS A 432 -25.73 9.98 11.33
CA LYS A 432 -26.06 10.94 12.39
C LYS A 432 -27.56 11.16 12.52
N GLU A 433 -28.27 11.30 11.40
CA GLU A 433 -29.74 11.39 11.40
C GLU A 433 -30.42 10.12 11.96
N LEU A 434 -29.96 8.93 11.56
CA LEU A 434 -30.51 7.64 12.04
C LEU A 434 -30.26 7.40 13.53
N GLN A 435 -29.15 7.93 14.08
CA GLN A 435 -28.80 7.82 15.49
C GLN A 435 -29.32 8.99 16.35
N GLY A 436 -29.80 10.07 15.73
CA GLY A 436 -30.32 11.25 16.41
C GLY A 436 -29.26 12.15 17.05
N VAL A 437 -28.06 12.23 16.44
CA VAL A 437 -26.90 13.00 16.95
C VAL A 437 -26.47 14.14 16.03
#